data_AF-A0A2A8XUV9-F1
#
_entry.id   AF-A0A2A8XUV9-F1
#
_cell.length_a   1.000
_cell.length_b   1.000
_cell.length_c   1.000
_cell.angle_alpha   90.00
_cell.angle_beta   90.00
_cell.angle_gamma   90.00
#
_symmetry.space_group_name_H-M   'P 1'
#
loop_
_entity.id
_entity.type
_entity.pdbx_description
1 polymer ?
#
loop_
_entity_poly.entity_id
_entity_poly.type
_entity_poly.pdbx_seq_one_letter_code
_entity_poly.pdbx_strand_id
1 'polypeptide(L)'
;MAKKGTTFNTYSNEIKLSAVQSYLNGEGSYDMIAEKYQIRSSTQLKNWVKKYKECGEITDTRGENNKMKGIPNPLKGKRIHFKTVEEERDYYKAQVEYLKKQYPNL
;
A
#
# COMPACT_ATOMS: atom_id res chain seq x y z
N MET A 1 12.49 14.17 5.71
CA MET A 1 13.48 13.34 4.99
C MET A 1 14.23 12.49 6.01
N ALA A 2 14.49 11.22 5.71
CA ALA A 2 15.29 10.36 6.60
C ALA A 2 16.73 10.89 6.65
N LYS A 3 17.31 11.00 7.86
CA LYS A 3 18.69 11.48 8.04
C LYS A 3 19.66 10.33 7.75
N LYS A 4 20.83 10.62 7.17
CA LYS A 4 21.88 9.64 6.90
C LYS A 4 22.21 8.89 8.20
N GLY A 5 22.07 7.56 8.21
CA GLY A 5 22.27 6.69 9.39
C GLY A 5 21.00 6.17 10.09
N THR A 6 19.79 6.51 9.63
CA THR A 6 18.57 5.88 10.18
C THR A 6 18.48 4.41 9.77
N THR A 7 18.54 3.52 10.75
CA THR A 7 18.17 2.11 10.60
C THR A 7 16.65 1.96 10.66
N PHE A 8 16.09 1.22 9.69
CA PHE A 8 14.69 0.84 9.68
C PHE A 8 14.56 -0.51 10.38
N ASN A 9 13.79 -0.56 11.47
CA ASN A 9 13.44 -1.84 12.08
C ASN A 9 12.32 -2.49 11.26
N THR A 10 12.58 -3.72 10.83
CA THR A 10 11.58 -4.57 10.20
C THR A 10 10.96 -5.45 11.27
N TYR A 11 9.65 -5.37 11.41
CA TYR A 11 8.88 -6.23 12.31
C TYR A 11 8.16 -7.29 11.48
N SER A 12 8.22 -8.54 11.92
CA SER A 12 7.42 -9.61 11.32
C SER A 12 5.92 -9.35 11.56
N ASN A 13 5.07 -9.92 10.71
CA ASN A 13 3.62 -9.74 10.84
C ASN A 13 3.08 -10.32 12.14
N GLU A 14 3.66 -11.43 12.62
CA GLU A 14 3.33 -12.05 13.90
C GLU A 14 3.53 -11.09 15.08
N ILE A 15 4.66 -10.39 15.13
CA ILE A 15 4.96 -9.40 16.18
C ILE A 15 3.96 -8.23 16.12
N LYS A 16 3.67 -7.73 14.90
CA LYS A 16 2.71 -6.63 14.71
C LYS A 16 1.32 -7.03 15.20
N LEU A 17 0.85 -8.23 14.83
CA LEU A 17 -0.46 -8.74 15.21
C LEU A 17 -0.55 -8.96 16.72
N SER A 18 0.48 -9.58 17.32
CA SER A 18 0.53 -9.82 18.76
C SER A 18 0.45 -8.51 19.55
N ALA A 19 1.22 -7.49 19.15
CA ALA A 19 1.20 -6.19 19.80
C ALA A 19 -0.16 -5.48 19.67
N VAL A 20 -0.82 -5.58 18.51
CA VAL A 20 -2.16 -5.03 18.30
C VAL A 20 -3.20 -5.76 19.16
N GLN A 21 -3.13 -7.09 19.22
CA GLN A 21 -4.05 -7.90 20.03
C GLN A 21 -3.90 -7.59 21.52
N SER A 22 -2.69 -7.50 22.05
CA SER A 22 -2.48 -7.11 23.45
C SER A 22 -3.08 -5.74 23.77
N TYR A 23 -3.03 -4.80 22.83
CA TYR A 23 -3.68 -3.49 23.00
C TYR A 23 -5.22 -3.62 22.99
N LEU A 24 -5.78 -4.41 22.08
CA LEU A 24 -7.23 -4.64 22.01
C LEU A 24 -7.76 -5.39 23.25
N ASN A 25 -6.95 -6.26 23.85
CA ASN A 25 -7.23 -6.96 25.09
C ASN A 25 -7.13 -6.07 26.34
N GLY A 26 -6.62 -4.84 26.20
CA GLY A 26 -6.44 -3.91 27.33
C GLY A 26 -5.27 -4.27 28.25
N GLU A 27 -4.27 -5.00 27.77
CA GLU A 27 -3.09 -5.40 28.58
C GLU A 27 -2.21 -4.23 29.03
N GLY A 28 -2.39 -3.04 28.44
CA GLY A 28 -1.63 -1.84 28.81
C GLY A 28 -1.80 -0.67 27.86
N SER A 29 -1.04 0.39 28.12
CA SER A 29 -0.97 1.56 27.25
C SER A 29 -0.12 1.27 26.01
N TYR A 30 -0.20 2.14 25.00
CA TYR A 30 0.61 2.02 23.79
C TYR A 30 2.12 2.00 24.07
N ASP A 31 2.58 2.74 25.07
CA ASP A 31 4.01 2.81 25.42
C ASP A 31 4.46 1.51 26.11
N MET A 32 3.67 0.99 27.05
CA MET A 32 3.97 -0.27 27.75
C MET A 32 4.05 -1.45 26.77
N ILE A 33 3.11 -1.51 25.81
CA ILE A 33 3.10 -2.56 24.80
C ILE A 33 4.25 -2.36 23.81
N ALA A 34 4.56 -1.12 23.43
CA ALA A 34 5.71 -0.85 22.58
C ALA A 34 7.03 -1.31 23.21
N GLU A 35 7.21 -1.09 24.51
CA GLU A 35 8.38 -1.60 25.25
C GLU A 35 8.40 -3.13 25.31
N LYS A 36 7.27 -3.78 25.63
CA LYS A 36 7.14 -5.24 25.70
C LYS A 36 7.55 -5.93 24.39
N TYR A 37 7.18 -5.35 23.25
CA TYR A 37 7.47 -5.90 21.91
C TYR A 37 8.69 -5.25 21.24
N GLN A 38 9.49 -4.46 21.96
CA GLN A 38 10.66 -3.72 21.42
C GLN A 38 10.33 -2.90 20.15
N ILE A 39 9.14 -2.33 20.13
CA ILE A 39 8.69 -1.41 19.09
C ILE A 39 9.31 -0.05 19.37
N ARG A 40 10.05 0.48 18.40
CA ARG A 40 10.81 1.72 18.54
C ARG A 40 9.97 2.93 18.96
N SER A 41 8.68 2.93 18.63
CA SER A 41 7.77 4.02 18.97
C SER A 41 6.35 3.52 19.15
N SER A 42 5.68 3.98 20.20
CA SER A 42 4.24 3.78 20.41
C SER A 42 3.39 4.33 19.27
N THR A 43 3.91 5.30 18.50
CA THR A 43 3.23 5.80 17.28
C THR A 43 3.16 4.74 16.18
N GLN A 44 4.16 3.84 16.06
CA GLN A 44 4.07 2.70 15.14
C GLN A 44 2.94 1.77 15.54
N LEU A 45 2.83 1.44 16.83
CA LEU A 45 1.75 0.60 17.34
C LEU A 45 0.38 1.24 17.13
N LYS A 46 0.21 2.54 17.41
CA LYS A 46 -1.02 3.29 17.12
C LYS A 46 -1.45 3.15 15.65
N ASN A 47 -0.50 3.28 14.72
CA ASN A 47 -0.77 3.14 13.30
C ASN A 47 -1.17 1.71 12.92
N TRP A 48 -0.56 0.69 13.53
CA TRP A 48 -0.95 -0.70 13.30
C TRP A 48 -2.35 -1.01 13.82
N VAL A 49 -2.68 -0.56 15.04
CA VAL A 49 -4.03 -0.71 15.61
C VAL A 49 -5.06 -0.01 14.73
N LYS A 50 -4.77 1.21 14.24
CA LYS A 50 -5.66 1.94 13.34
C LYS A 50 -5.91 1.16 12.05
N LYS A 51 -4.85 0.71 11.37
CA LYS A 51 -4.97 -0.11 10.14
C LYS A 51 -5.77 -1.39 10.38
N TYR A 52 -5.50 -2.07 11.49
CA TYR A 52 -6.20 -3.29 11.85
C TYR A 52 -7.70 -3.05 12.05
N LYS A 53 -8.09 -1.93 12.67
CA LYS A 53 -9.50 -1.55 12.83
C LYS A 53 -10.18 -1.18 11.50
N GLU A 54 -9.45 -0.63 10.54
CA GLU A 54 -9.99 -0.19 9.25
C GLU A 54 -10.10 -1.33 8.22
N CYS A 55 -9.08 -2.18 8.11
CA CYS A 55 -9.01 -3.23 7.07
C CYS A 55 -9.02 -4.66 7.62
N GLY A 56 -8.93 -4.86 8.93
CA GLY A 56 -8.77 -6.18 9.54
C GLY A 56 -7.35 -6.78 9.39
N GLU A 57 -6.44 -6.09 8.70
CA GLU A 57 -5.09 -6.57 8.41
C GLU A 57 -4.04 -5.45 8.53
N ILE A 58 -2.79 -5.84 8.85
CA ILE A 58 -1.64 -4.92 9.04
C ILE A 58 -0.64 -5.05 7.87
N THR A 59 -1.12 -5.44 6.69
CA THR A 59 -0.29 -5.61 5.50
C THR A 59 0.31 -4.28 5.05
N ASP A 60 1.55 -4.36 4.58
CA ASP A 60 2.23 -3.21 4.00
C ASP A 60 1.92 -3.14 2.51
N THR A 61 0.85 -2.41 2.17
CA THR A 61 0.44 -2.20 0.78
C THR A 61 1.36 -1.23 0.02
N ARG A 62 2.44 -0.72 0.65
CA ARG A 62 3.43 0.17 0.02
C ARG A 62 4.19 -0.60 -1.06
N GLY A 63 3.64 -0.58 -2.28
CA GLY A 63 4.18 -1.31 -3.41
C GLY A 63 3.33 -2.48 -3.88
N GLU A 64 2.12 -2.70 -3.33
CA GLU A 64 1.15 -3.66 -3.87
C GLU A 64 0.31 -3.09 -5.03
N ASN A 65 0.40 -1.78 -5.29
CA ASN A 65 -0.10 -1.13 -6.51
C ASN A 65 0.68 -1.57 -7.79
N ASN A 66 1.24 -2.78 -7.76
CA ASN A 66 2.29 -3.29 -8.59
C ASN A 66 1.89 -4.55 -9.35
N LYS A 67 0.58 -4.82 -9.48
CA LYS A 67 0.08 -5.85 -10.41
C LYS A 67 0.41 -5.54 -11.87
N MET A 68 0.93 -4.33 -12.14
CA MET A 68 1.22 -3.82 -13.47
C MET A 68 2.57 -3.07 -13.57
N LYS A 69 3.60 -3.46 -12.81
CA LYS A 69 4.96 -2.95 -13.11
C LYS A 69 5.35 -3.38 -14.51
N GLY A 70 5.81 -2.43 -15.32
CA GLY A 70 6.35 -2.71 -16.64
C GLY A 70 5.37 -2.63 -17.81
N ILE A 71 4.06 -2.49 -17.58
CA ILE A 71 3.12 -2.15 -18.66
C ILE A 71 2.88 -0.64 -18.64
N PRO A 72 3.36 0.11 -19.64
CA PRO A 72 3.13 1.55 -19.72
C PRO A 72 1.63 1.81 -19.81
N ASN A 73 1.08 2.64 -18.92
CA ASN A 73 -0.29 3.13 -19.08
C ASN A 73 -0.25 4.24 -20.15
N PRO A 74 -0.85 4.03 -21.34
CA PRO A 74 -0.84 5.03 -22.42
C PRO A 74 -1.59 6.33 -22.06
N LEU A 75 -2.31 6.34 -20.93
CA LEU A 75 -3.20 7.40 -20.48
C LEU A 75 -2.59 8.26 -19.35
N LYS A 76 -1.44 7.86 -18.77
CA LYS A 76 -0.93 8.55 -17.57
C LYS A 76 -0.24 9.87 -17.95
N GLY A 77 -0.93 10.98 -17.68
CA GLY A 77 -0.35 12.34 -17.69
C GLY A 77 -0.40 13.09 -19.02
N LYS A 78 -1.07 12.58 -20.06
CA LYS A 78 -1.28 13.32 -21.32
C LYS A 78 -2.73 13.79 -21.46
N ARG A 79 -2.93 15.09 -21.68
CA ARG A 79 -4.16 15.61 -22.31
C ARG A 79 -4.03 15.36 -23.81
N ILE A 80 -4.93 14.58 -24.38
CA ILE A 80 -4.83 14.13 -25.77
C ILE A 80 -5.89 14.86 -26.58
N HIS A 81 -5.47 15.44 -27.70
CA HIS A 81 -6.33 16.06 -28.70
C HIS A 81 -6.04 15.37 -30.03
N PHE A 82 -7.01 14.60 -30.53
CA PHE A 82 -6.88 13.88 -31.80
C PHE A 82 -7.02 14.87 -32.95
N LYS A 83 -6.21 14.72 -34.00
CA LYS A 83 -6.33 15.53 -35.22
C LYS A 83 -7.16 14.80 -36.28
N THR A 84 -7.25 13.48 -36.19
CA THR A 84 -7.97 12.62 -37.12
C THR A 84 -8.73 11.52 -36.38
N VAL A 85 -9.77 11.00 -37.03
CA VAL A 85 -10.63 9.93 -36.49
C VAL A 85 -9.87 8.59 -36.38
N GLU A 86 -8.86 8.37 -37.23
CA GLU A 86 -8.03 7.17 -37.20
C GLU A 86 -7.13 7.11 -35.96
N GLU A 87 -6.52 8.24 -35.60
CA GLU A 87 -5.71 8.37 -34.38
C GLU A 87 -6.55 8.13 -33.11
N GLU A 88 -7.79 8.63 -33.11
CA GLU A 88 -8.75 8.42 -32.02
C GLU A 88 -9.12 6.93 -31.89
N ARG A 89 -9.37 6.25 -33.01
CA ARG A 89 -9.69 4.81 -33.02
C ARG A 89 -8.54 3.96 -32.50
N ASP A 90 -7.31 4.24 -32.93
CA ASP A 90 -6.12 3.52 -32.48
C ASP A 90 -5.85 3.76 -30.99
N TYR A 91 -6.08 4.98 -30.51
CA TYR A 91 -6.03 5.30 -29.09
C TYR A 91 -7.05 4.51 -28.27
N TYR A 92 -8.31 4.48 -28.70
CA TYR A 92 -9.35 3.71 -28.00
C TYR A 92 -9.05 2.22 -28.02
N LYS A 93 -8.49 1.70 -29.12
CA LYS A 93 -8.05 0.30 -29.22
C LYS A 93 -6.96 -0.02 -28.18
N ALA A 94 -5.96 0.86 -28.05
CA ALA A 94 -4.91 0.72 -27.04
C ALA A 94 -5.46 0.82 -25.60
N GLN A 95 -6.47 1.67 -25.36
CA GLN A 95 -7.15 1.77 -24.06
C GLN A 95 -7.88 0.47 -23.70
N VAL A 96 -8.64 -0.09 -24.63
CA VAL A 96 -9.34 -1.36 -24.43
C VAL A 96 -8.35 -2.50 -24.18
N GLU A 97 -7.25 -2.55 -24.94
CA GLU A 97 -6.22 -3.56 -24.76
C GLU A 97 -5.55 -3.47 -23.38
N TYR A 98 -5.25 -2.24 -22.92
CA TYR A 98 -4.75 -2.01 -21.57
C TYR A 98 -5.71 -2.51 -20.48
N LEU A 99 -7.02 -2.23 -20.63
CA LEU A 99 -8.05 -2.67 -19.67
C LEU A 99 -8.24 -4.19 -19.65
N LYS A 100 -8.23 -4.84 -20.82
CA LYS A 100 -8.29 -6.31 -20.92
C LYS A 100 -7.09 -6.98 -20.24
N LYS A 101 -5.90 -6.38 -20.34
CA LYS A 101 -4.71 -6.84 -19.61
C LYS A 101 -4.79 -6.62 -18.10
N GLN A 102 -5.59 -5.66 -17.63
CA GLN A 102 -5.83 -5.44 -16.20
C GLN A 102 -6.85 -6.40 -15.59
N TYR A 103 -7.85 -6.78 -16.37
CA TYR A 103 -8.95 -7.63 -15.92
C TYR A 103 -9.09 -8.81 -16.87
N PRO A 104 -8.21 -9.83 -16.75
CA PRO A 104 -8.21 -10.99 -17.67
C PRO A 104 -9.45 -11.88 -17.56
N ASN A 105 -10.32 -11.61 -16.57
CA ASN A 105 -11.53 -12.38 -16.29
C ASN A 105 -12.82 -11.64 -16.70
N LEU A 106 -12.72 -10.59 -17.51
CA LEU A 106 -13.84 -9.87 -18.14
C LEU A 106 -13.99 -10.29 -19.61
#